data_AF-A0A095V0E2-F1
#
_entry.id   AF-A0A095V0E2-F1
#
_cell.length_a   1.000
_cell.length_b   1.000
_cell.length_c   1.000
_cell.angle_alpha   90.00
_cell.angle_beta   90.00
_cell.angle_gamma   90.00
#
_symmetry.space_group_name_H-M   'P 1'
#
loop_
_entity.id
_entity.type
_entity.pdbx_description
1 polymer ?
#
loop_
_entity_poly.entity_id
_entity_poly.type
_entity_poly.pdbx_seq_one_letter_code
_entity_poly.pdbx_strand_id
1 'polypeptide(L)'
;MGQDARQMILTPALCRAARGLLDWTQSDLAERSEVSRSTIRDFEGSRHDIHRATAAQLRRAFEEGGVIFMDVDGCGMGVCQRNGSLPQA
;
A
#
# COMPACT_ATOMS: atom_id res chain seq x y z
N MET A 1 3.02 0.25 -28.96
CA MET A 1 3.76 0.87 -27.84
C MET A 1 2.98 0.58 -26.56
N GLY A 2 3.17 -0.61 -26.00
CA GLY A 2 2.41 -1.09 -24.85
C GLY A 2 3.41 -1.57 -23.83
N GLN A 3 3.65 -0.74 -22.81
CA GLN A 3 4.32 -1.02 -21.53
C GLN A 3 4.62 0.33 -20.84
N ASP A 4 3.66 0.86 -20.07
CA ASP A 4 3.94 1.87 -19.03
C ASP A 4 2.86 1.95 -17.92
N ALA A 5 1.77 1.17 -18.01
CA ALA A 5 0.72 1.15 -16.97
C ALA A 5 0.93 0.10 -15.87
N ARG A 6 2.01 -0.69 -15.94
CA ARG A 6 2.17 -1.92 -15.15
C ARG A 6 2.94 -1.75 -13.83
N GLN A 7 3.37 -0.54 -13.47
CA GLN A 7 4.42 -0.36 -12.46
C GLN A 7 4.13 0.51 -11.22
N MET A 8 2.93 1.03 -10.95
CA MET A 8 2.88 2.07 -9.89
C MET A 8 1.65 2.26 -9.02
N ILE A 9 0.57 1.50 -9.18
CA ILE A 9 -0.69 1.92 -8.55
C ILE A 9 -1.02 0.95 -7.42
N LEU A 10 -0.61 1.33 -6.20
CA LEU A 10 -1.24 0.87 -4.98
C LEU A 10 -2.75 0.81 -5.25
N THR A 11 -3.34 -0.38 -5.24
CA THR A 11 -4.77 -0.53 -5.50
C THR A 11 -5.54 -0.37 -4.18
N PRO A 12 -6.85 -0.08 -4.22
CA PRO A 12 -7.67 -0.05 -3.01
C PRO A 12 -7.60 -1.36 -2.21
N ALA A 13 -7.54 -2.50 -2.90
CA ALA A 13 -7.39 -3.81 -2.26
C ALA A 13 -6.02 -3.97 -1.57
N LEU A 14 -4.94 -3.58 -2.22
CA LEU A 14 -3.59 -3.64 -1.64
C LEU A 14 -3.43 -2.68 -0.47
N CYS A 15 -4.06 -1.51 -0.51
CA CYS A 15 -4.10 -0.57 0.61
C CYS A 15 -4.75 -1.19 1.85
N ARG A 16 -5.93 -1.81 1.69
CA ARG A 16 -6.60 -2.53 2.78
C ARG A 16 -5.79 -3.72 3.28
N ALA A 17 -5.16 -4.48 2.38
CA ALA A 17 -4.31 -5.61 2.74
C ALA A 17 -3.08 -5.16 3.55
N ALA A 18 -2.38 -4.11 3.11
CA ALA A 18 -1.23 -3.55 3.81
C ALA A 18 -1.61 -3.03 5.21
N ARG A 19 -2.75 -2.35 5.35
CA ARG A 19 -3.26 -1.98 6.68
C ARG A 19 -3.58 -3.19 7.55
N GLY A 20 -4.21 -4.22 6.97
CA GLY A 20 -4.53 -5.45 7.69
C GLY A 20 -3.27 -6.17 8.19
N LEU A 21 -2.19 -6.17 7.41
CA LEU A 21 -0.90 -6.69 7.84
C LEU A 21 -0.36 -5.91 9.06
N LEU A 22 -0.46 -4.58 9.06
CA LEU A 22 0.08 -3.75 10.13
C LEU A 22 -0.88 -3.53 11.32
N ASP A 23 -2.07 -4.13 11.28
CA ASP A 23 -3.18 -3.85 12.20
C ASP A 23 -3.52 -2.34 12.30
N TRP A 24 -3.43 -1.63 11.18
CA TRP A 24 -3.68 -0.18 11.11
C TRP A 24 -5.14 0.15 10.80
N THR A 25 -5.70 1.07 11.57
CA THR A 25 -6.95 1.73 11.22
C THR A 25 -6.76 2.73 10.05
N GLN A 26 -7.86 3.24 9.50
CA GLN A 26 -7.78 4.34 8.53
C GLN A 26 -7.20 5.63 9.14
N SER A 27 -7.38 5.85 10.46
CA SER A 27 -6.75 6.98 11.15
C SER A 27 -5.25 6.78 11.29
N ASP A 28 -4.80 5.57 11.59
CA ASP A 28 -3.38 5.25 11.72
C ASP A 28 -2.62 5.50 10.44
N LEU A 29 -3.20 5.08 9.30
CA LEU A 29 -2.63 5.36 7.99
C LEU A 29 -2.63 6.86 7.70
N ALA A 30 -3.73 7.57 8.01
CA ALA A 30 -3.84 9.00 7.78
C ALA A 30 -2.74 9.80 8.50
N GLU A 31 -2.49 9.48 9.77
CA GLU A 31 -1.45 10.10 10.59
C GLU A 31 -0.06 9.85 10.01
N ARG A 32 0.22 8.60 9.62
CA ARG A 32 1.56 8.18 9.16
C ARG A 32 1.87 8.60 7.73
N SER A 33 0.87 8.75 6.87
CA SER A 33 1.06 9.12 5.47
C SER A 33 0.86 10.61 5.18
N GLU A 34 0.43 11.40 6.17
CA GLU A 34 0.04 12.80 6.00
C GLU A 34 -1.08 12.98 4.94
N VAL A 35 -1.98 11.99 4.84
CA VAL A 35 -3.12 12.02 3.92
C VAL A 35 -4.40 12.04 4.74
N SER A 36 -5.39 12.85 4.35
CA SER A 36 -6.64 12.92 5.10
C SER A 36 -7.35 11.56 5.19
N ARG A 37 -7.92 11.24 6.36
CA ARG A 37 -8.70 10.00 6.56
C ARG A 37 -9.84 9.87 5.55
N SER A 38 -10.48 10.98 5.17
CA SER A 38 -11.52 11.00 4.13
C SER A 38 -11.00 10.53 2.78
N THR A 39 -9.83 11.03 2.35
CA THR A 39 -9.20 10.61 1.09
C THR A 39 -8.89 9.11 1.11
N ILE A 40 -8.35 8.59 2.22
CA ILE A 40 -8.07 7.16 2.39
C ILE A 40 -9.36 6.35 2.30
N ARG A 41 -10.42 6.74 3.03
CA ARG A 41 -11.70 6.05 3.01
C ARG A 41 -12.30 5.99 1.60
N ASP A 42 -12.27 7.11 0.88
CA ASP A 42 -12.87 7.21 -0.46
C ASP A 42 -12.05 6.42 -1.49
N PHE A 43 -10.72 6.43 -1.37
CA PHE A 43 -9.81 5.60 -2.17
C PHE A 43 -10.06 4.10 -1.92
N GLU A 44 -10.09 3.68 -0.66
CA GLU A 44 -10.34 2.29 -0.30
C GLU A 44 -11.74 1.82 -0.69
N GLY A 45 -12.72 2.72 -0.72
CA GLY A 45 -14.07 2.46 -1.21
C GLY A 45 -14.20 2.45 -2.73
N SER A 46 -13.09 2.59 -3.48
CA SER A 46 -13.08 2.69 -4.95
C SER A 46 -13.99 3.79 -5.50
N ARG A 47 -14.18 4.88 -4.74
CA ARG A 47 -15.03 6.01 -5.14
C ARG A 47 -14.30 7.01 -6.04
N HIS A 48 -12.98 7.12 -5.87
CA HIS A 48 -12.10 7.95 -6.70
C HIS A 48 -10.71 7.33 -6.81
N ASP A 49 -10.09 7.51 -7.98
CA ASP A 49 -8.65 7.33 -8.14
C ASP A 49 -7.90 8.44 -7.39
N ILE A 50 -6.77 8.08 -6.79
CA ILE A 50 -5.88 9.04 -6.12
C ILE A 50 -4.75 9.48 -7.06
N HIS A 51 -4.26 10.70 -6.85
CA HIS A 51 -3.09 11.18 -7.55
C HIS A 51 -1.86 10.32 -7.23
N ARG A 52 -0.92 10.24 -8.18
CA ARG A 52 0.34 9.50 -8.02
C ARG A 52 1.12 9.93 -6.78
N ALA A 53 1.12 11.22 -6.44
CA ALA A 53 1.76 11.74 -5.24
C ALA A 53 1.16 11.14 -3.96
N THR A 54 -0.18 11.12 -3.86
CA THR A 54 -0.89 10.53 -2.73
C THR A 54 -0.66 9.03 -2.64
N ALA A 55 -0.68 8.31 -3.76
CA ALA A 55 -0.35 6.89 -3.79
C ALA A 55 1.08 6.63 -3.28
N ALA A 56 2.04 7.48 -3.63
CA ALA A 56 3.41 7.39 -3.15
C ALA A 56 3.51 7.66 -1.64
N GLN A 57 2.77 8.63 -1.09
CA GLN A 57 2.71 8.88 0.37
C GLN A 57 2.18 7.67 1.13
N LEU A 58 1.05 7.09 0.68
CA LEU A 58 0.48 5.90 1.30
C LEU A 58 1.46 4.71 1.24
N ARG A 59 2.06 4.46 0.08
CA ARG A 59 3.03 3.38 -0.11
C ARG A 59 4.23 3.54 0.82
N ARG A 60 4.79 4.75 0.93
CA ARG A 60 5.92 5.04 1.83
C ARG A 60 5.58 4.77 3.29
N ALA A 61 4.42 5.24 3.76
CA ALA A 61 3.99 4.99 5.14
C ALA A 61 3.92 3.49 5.45
N PHE A 62 3.37 2.69 4.54
CA PHE A 62 3.36 1.23 4.69
C PHE A 62 4.76 0.61 4.69
N GLU A 63 5.64 1.07 3.80
CA GLU A 63 7.03 0.59 3.72
C GLU A 63 7.83 0.90 5.00
N GLU A 64 7.61 2.08 5.59
CA GLU A 64 8.17 2.47 6.90
C GLU A 64 7.59 1.64 8.05
N GLY A 65 6.31 1.27 7.95
CA GLY A 65 5.66 0.32 8.85
C GLY A 65 6.15 -1.13 8.70
N GLY A 66 6.99 -1.42 7.69
CA GLY A 66 7.57 -2.75 7.47
C GLY A 66 6.84 -3.60 6.44
N VAL A 67 5.88 -3.06 5.69
CA VAL A 67 5.28 -3.76 4.53
C VAL A 67 6.22 -3.68 3.33
N ILE A 68 6.27 -4.75 2.55
CA ILE A 68 6.99 -4.80 1.28
C ILE A 68 5.95 -5.03 0.18
N PHE A 69 5.99 -4.16 -0.83
CA PHE A 69 5.23 -4.33 -2.07
C PHE A 69 6.13 -5.02 -3.11
N MET A 70 5.65 -6.10 -3.69
CA MET A 70 6.41 -6.87 -4.68
C MET A 70 5.56 -7.20 -5.90
N ASP A 71 6.17 -7.12 -7.08
CA ASP A 71 5.55 -7.64 -8.30
C ASP A 71 5.77 -9.16 -8.33
N VAL A 72 4.68 -9.91 -8.42
CA VAL A 72 4.67 -11.36 -8.47
C VAL A 72 4.37 -11.77 -9.91
N ASP A 73 5.33 -12.44 -10.53
CA ASP A 73 5.21 -12.85 -11.93
C ASP A 73 3.94 -13.69 -12.15
N GLY A 74 3.18 -13.33 -13.18
CA GLY A 74 1.88 -13.94 -13.49
C GLY A 74 0.71 -13.58 -12.54
N CYS A 75 0.95 -12.98 -11.38
CA CYS A 75 -0.06 -12.69 -10.36
C CYS A 75 -0.30 -11.20 -10.09
N GLY A 76 0.62 -10.33 -10.53
CA GLY A 76 0.57 -8.89 -10.27
C GLY A 76 1.15 -8.53 -8.90
N MET A 77 0.75 -7.39 -8.33
CA MET A 77 1.37 -6.86 -7.12
C MET A 77 0.83 -7.55 -5.85
N GLY A 78 1.74 -8.00 -4.99
CA GLY A 78 1.48 -8.54 -3.67
C GLY A 78 2.05 -7.67 -2.54
N VAL A 79 1.59 -7.93 -1.31
CA VAL A 79 2.10 -7.31 -0.08
C VAL A 79 2.48 -8.38 0.94
N CYS A 80 3.61 -8.18 1.62
CA CYS A 80 4.04 -9.02 2.74
C CYS A 80 4.65 -8.16 3.85
N GLN A 81 4.74 -8.70 5.06
CA GLN A 81 5.51 -8.04 6.12
C GLN A 81 6.98 -8.43 6.00
N ARG A 82 7.87 -7.47 6.27
CA ARG A 82 9.29 -7.73 6.47
C ARG A 82 9.43 -8.60 7.71
N ASN A 83 9.73 -9.88 7.49
CA ASN A 83 9.95 -10.81 8.59
C ASN A 83 11.16 -10.34 9.41
N GLY A 84 10.96 -10.08 10.70
CA GLY A 84 12.06 -9.87 11.64
C GLY A 84 12.71 -11.21 11.93
N SER A 85 13.87 -11.46 11.29
CA SER A 85 14.77 -12.59 11.57
C SER A 85 14.20 -13.97 11.19
N LEU A 86 14.67 -14.54 10.06
CA LEU A 86 14.87 -15.97 10.03
C LEU A 86 15.88 -16.31 11.14
N PRO A 87 15.64 -17.26 12.05
CA PRO A 87 16.74 -17.84 12.81
C PRO A 87 17.74 -18.41 11.79
N GLN A 88 18.98 -17.91 11.82
CA GLN A 88 20.07 -18.57 11.11
C GLN A 88 20.22 -19.96 11.75
N ALA A 89 19.90 -20.99 10.97
CA ALA A 89 20.25 -22.37 11.29
C ALA A 89 21.73 -22.59 10.98
#